data_AF-A0A678XXC8-F1
#
_entry.id   AF-A0A678XXC8-F1
#
_cell.length_a   1.000
_cell.length_b   1.000
_cell.length_c   1.000
_cell.angle_alpha   90.00
_cell.angle_beta   90.00
_cell.angle_gamma   90.00
#
_symmetry.space_group_name_H-M   'P 1'
#
loop_
_entity.id
_entity.type
_entity.pdbx_description
1 polymer ?
#
loop_
_entity_poly.entity_id
_entity_poly.type
_entity_poly.pdbx_seq_one_letter_code
_entity_poly.pdbx_strand_id
1 'polypeptide(L)'
;WPSNYSNPTMPSNCNGTQFKRILSPDLRSDLTRSWPDVESGDDTKFWEGEWNKHGKCSEQTLNQMQYFQRSHEMWYAFNITKILKNASIVPHATQTWNYSDIVAPIKTATKRTPLLRCKYDKKTQLLLLHEVVLCF
;
A
#
# COMPACT_ATOMS: atom_id res chain seq x y z
N TRP A 1 -1.76 3.50 -6.11
CA TRP A 1 -2.70 3.53 -7.24
C TRP A 1 -2.51 4.81 -8.03
N PRO A 2 -2.54 4.78 -9.38
CA PRO A 2 -2.48 5.99 -10.19
C PRO A 2 -3.63 6.93 -9.84
N SER A 3 -3.34 8.20 -9.52
CA SER A 3 -4.35 9.23 -9.24
C SER A 3 -3.72 10.62 -9.16
N ASN A 4 -4.55 11.64 -9.35
CA ASN A 4 -4.26 13.04 -9.07
C ASN A 4 -4.84 13.53 -7.73
N TYR A 5 -5.46 12.64 -6.94
CA TYR A 5 -6.07 12.98 -5.64
C TYR A 5 -5.36 12.29 -4.48
N SER A 6 -5.26 12.98 -3.33
CA SER A 6 -4.61 12.44 -2.14
C SER A 6 -5.39 11.31 -1.44
N ASN A 7 -6.70 11.21 -1.67
CA ASN A 7 -7.52 10.08 -1.23
C ASN A 7 -8.16 9.38 -2.44
N PRO A 8 -7.38 8.59 -3.19
CA PRO A 8 -7.79 8.15 -4.50
C PRO A 8 -8.73 6.95 -4.44
N THR A 9 -9.83 7.05 -5.17
CA THR A 9 -10.66 5.93 -5.65
C THR A 9 -10.62 5.79 -7.17
N MET A 10 -10.13 6.82 -7.86
CA MET A 10 -10.06 6.94 -9.31
C MET A 10 -8.71 7.51 -9.77
N PRO A 11 -8.30 7.25 -11.02
CA PRO A 11 -8.96 6.33 -11.97
C PRO A 11 -8.90 4.86 -11.53
N SER A 12 -9.91 4.10 -11.93
CA SER A 12 -9.96 2.65 -11.75
C SER A 12 -10.67 2.00 -12.94
N ASN A 13 -10.42 0.71 -13.16
CA ASN A 13 -11.00 -0.09 -14.24
C ASN A 13 -10.76 0.51 -15.64
N CYS A 14 -9.58 1.10 -15.87
CA CYS A 14 -9.21 1.65 -17.17
C CYS A 14 -9.10 0.55 -18.24
N ASN A 15 -9.32 0.91 -19.50
CA ASN A 15 -9.01 0.04 -20.63
C ASN A 15 -7.50 -0.21 -20.69
N GLY A 16 -7.11 -1.45 -20.96
CA GLY A 16 -5.70 -1.88 -21.00
C GLY A 16 -5.55 -3.39 -21.05
N THR A 17 -4.32 -3.89 -21.05
CA THR A 17 -4.06 -5.33 -21.11
C THR A 17 -4.42 -6.01 -19.79
N GLN A 18 -5.15 -7.12 -19.85
CA GLN A 18 -5.48 -7.91 -18.65
C GLN A 18 -4.22 -8.52 -18.04
N PHE A 19 -4.28 -8.78 -16.74
CA PHE A 19 -3.19 -9.43 -16.02
C PHE A 19 -2.76 -10.72 -16.70
N LYS A 20 -1.45 -10.88 -16.89
CA LYS A 20 -0.84 -12.12 -17.37
C LYS A 20 0.03 -12.69 -16.26
N ARG A 21 0.05 -14.01 -16.09
CA ARG A 21 0.88 -14.69 -15.07
C ARG A 21 2.36 -14.78 -15.45
N ILE A 22 2.93 -13.69 -15.95
CA ILE A 22 4.29 -13.58 -16.52
C ILE A 22 5.31 -12.97 -15.54
N LEU A 23 4.93 -12.76 -14.28
CA LEU A 23 5.85 -12.26 -13.26
C LEU A 23 7.01 -13.25 -13.07
N SER A 24 8.24 -12.74 -13.09
CA SER A 24 9.45 -13.55 -12.85
C SER A 24 9.43 -14.20 -11.47
N PRO A 25 10.13 -15.33 -11.27
CA PRO A 25 10.23 -15.97 -9.96
C PRO A 25 10.73 -15.02 -8.85
N ASP A 26 11.74 -14.21 -9.15
CA ASP A 26 12.30 -13.24 -8.20
C ASP A 26 11.27 -12.18 -7.81
N LEU A 27 10.59 -11.58 -8.80
CA LEU A 27 9.57 -10.57 -8.53
C LEU A 27 8.38 -11.14 -7.75
N ARG A 28 8.00 -12.41 -8.00
CA ARG A 28 6.99 -13.09 -7.19
C ARG A 28 7.43 -13.25 -5.74
N SER A 29 8.68 -13.65 -5.50
CA SER A 29 9.23 -13.77 -4.14
C SER A 29 9.23 -12.42 -3.42
N ASP A 30 9.62 -11.35 -4.12
CA ASP A 30 9.60 -10.00 -3.59
C ASP A 30 8.18 -9.53 -3.26
N LEU A 31 7.22 -9.78 -4.15
CA LEU A 31 5.81 -9.42 -3.94
C LEU A 31 5.14 -10.24 -2.83
N THR A 32 5.42 -11.53 -2.69
CA THR A 32 4.90 -12.33 -1.56
C THR A 32 5.35 -11.75 -0.21
N ARG A 33 6.53 -11.14 -0.16
CA ARG A 33 7.00 -10.44 1.05
C ARG A 33 6.39 -9.05 1.19
N SER A 34 6.35 -8.24 0.13
CA SER A 34 5.96 -6.83 0.23
C SER A 34 4.47 -6.57 0.06
N TRP A 35 3.75 -7.47 -0.59
CA TRP A 35 2.36 -7.30 -1.00
C TRP A 35 1.54 -8.60 -0.95
N PRO A 36 1.51 -9.31 0.20
CA PRO A 36 0.71 -10.53 0.34
C PRO A 36 -0.80 -10.22 0.38
N ASP A 37 -1.61 -11.21 0.03
CA ASP A 37 -3.04 -11.21 0.33
C ASP A 37 -3.26 -11.59 1.80
N VAL A 38 -3.64 -10.60 2.60
CA VAL A 38 -3.88 -10.76 4.05
C VAL A 38 -5.32 -11.16 4.38
N GLU A 39 -6.21 -11.26 3.40
CA GLU A 39 -7.61 -11.64 3.61
C GLU A 39 -7.88 -13.10 3.24
N SER A 40 -7.51 -13.53 2.02
CA SER A 40 -7.79 -14.89 1.54
C SER A 40 -6.56 -15.78 1.40
N GLY A 41 -5.36 -15.19 1.39
CA GLY A 41 -4.09 -15.90 1.19
C GLY A 41 -3.79 -16.27 -0.27
N ASP A 42 -4.57 -15.80 -1.24
CA ASP A 42 -4.30 -15.99 -2.67
C ASP A 42 -3.64 -14.73 -3.27
N ASP A 43 -2.32 -14.64 -3.03
CA ASP A 43 -1.47 -13.57 -3.52
C ASP A 43 -1.67 -13.27 -5.01
N THR A 44 -1.73 -14.31 -5.85
CA THR A 44 -1.79 -14.08 -7.31
C THR A 44 -3.14 -13.54 -7.74
N LYS A 45 -4.24 -14.03 -7.14
CA LYS A 45 -5.57 -13.49 -7.40
C LYS A 45 -5.69 -12.04 -6.92
N PHE A 46 -5.06 -11.71 -5.80
CA PHE A 46 -5.02 -10.34 -5.30
C PHE A 46 -4.23 -9.42 -6.25
N TRP A 47 -3.03 -9.81 -6.69
CA TRP A 47 -2.25 -9.04 -7.66
C TRP A 47 -2.97 -8.87 -8.99
N GLU A 48 -3.65 -9.92 -9.46
CA GLU A 48 -4.49 -9.89 -10.65
C GLU A 48 -5.59 -8.82 -10.53
N GLY A 49 -6.29 -8.77 -9.39
CA GLY A 49 -7.28 -7.74 -9.09
C GLY A 49 -6.70 -6.33 -9.09
N GLU A 50 -5.55 -6.14 -8.43
CA GLU A 50 -4.88 -4.83 -8.34
C GLU A 50 -4.38 -4.33 -9.70
N TRP A 51 -3.81 -5.20 -10.54
CA TRP A 51 -3.45 -4.83 -11.90
C TRP A 51 -4.68 -4.47 -12.74
N ASN A 52 -5.70 -5.35 -12.73
CA ASN A 52 -6.88 -5.18 -13.56
C ASN A 52 -7.73 -3.96 -13.15
N LYS A 53 -7.70 -3.58 -11.88
CA LYS A 53 -8.44 -2.42 -11.36
C LYS A 53 -7.61 -1.13 -11.39
N HIS A 54 -6.33 -1.19 -11.07
CA HIS A 54 -5.50 0.01 -10.87
C HIS A 54 -4.28 0.08 -11.80
N GLY A 55 -3.53 -1.01 -11.96
CA GLY A 55 -2.28 -1.02 -12.72
C GLY A 55 -2.43 -0.60 -14.18
N LYS A 56 -3.48 -1.07 -14.86
CA LYS A 56 -3.78 -0.70 -16.27
C LYS A 56 -3.98 0.79 -16.48
N CYS A 57 -4.40 1.54 -15.46
CA CYS A 57 -4.56 2.99 -15.54
C CYS A 57 -3.22 3.74 -15.68
N SER A 58 -2.09 3.07 -15.45
CA SER A 58 -0.73 3.60 -15.69
C SER A 58 0.00 2.88 -16.83
N GLU A 59 -0.68 2.04 -17.61
CA GLU A 59 -0.03 1.14 -18.58
C GLU A 59 0.72 1.88 -19.69
N GLN A 60 0.32 3.12 -20.01
CA GLN A 60 1.03 3.97 -20.96
C GLN A 60 2.47 4.32 -20.53
N THR A 61 2.78 4.16 -19.24
CA THR A 61 4.10 4.49 -18.67
C THR A 61 4.75 3.28 -18.01
N LEU A 62 3.97 2.42 -17.36
CA LEU A 62 4.44 1.25 -16.63
C LEU A 62 3.71 0.01 -17.14
N ASN A 63 4.42 -0.86 -17.85
CA ASN A 63 3.87 -2.18 -18.15
C ASN A 63 3.68 -3.01 -16.86
N GLN A 64 3.01 -4.17 -16.96
CA GLN A 64 2.70 -4.98 -15.79
C GLN A 64 3.93 -5.30 -14.92
N MET A 65 5.05 -5.72 -15.52
CA MET A 65 6.28 -6.02 -14.78
C MET A 65 6.80 -4.79 -14.04
N GLN A 66 6.87 -3.66 -14.72
CA GLN A 66 7.34 -2.39 -14.15
C GLN A 66 6.41 -1.88 -13.04
N TYR A 67 5.10 -2.03 -13.17
CA TYR A 67 4.13 -1.65 -12.14
C TYR A 67 4.39 -2.39 -10.82
N PHE A 68 4.55 -3.71 -10.89
CA PHE A 68 4.80 -4.53 -9.72
C PHE A 68 6.20 -4.30 -9.14
N GLN A 69 7.22 -4.22 -10.00
CA GLN A 69 8.58 -3.91 -9.56
C GLN A 69 8.62 -2.56 -8.84
N ARG A 70 8.02 -1.52 -9.42
CA ARG A 70 7.95 -0.19 -8.81
C ARG A 70 7.23 -0.22 -7.47
N SER A 71 6.16 -0.99 -7.35
CA SER A 71 5.42 -1.14 -6.11
C SER A 71 6.26 -1.79 -5.01
N HIS A 72 7.02 -2.84 -5.34
CA HIS A 72 7.97 -3.44 -4.41
C HIS A 72 9.08 -2.45 -3.97
N GLU A 73 9.69 -1.75 -4.94
CA GLU A 73 10.72 -0.73 -4.65
C GLU A 73 10.20 0.36 -3.70
N MET A 74 8.97 0.83 -3.92
CA MET A 74 8.34 1.83 -3.05
C MET A 74 8.11 1.29 -1.64
N TRP A 75 7.61 0.05 -1.50
CA TRP A 75 7.44 -0.58 -0.19
C TRP A 75 8.78 -0.72 0.55
N TYR A 76 9.84 -1.13 -0.15
CA TYR A 76 11.16 -1.32 0.43
C TYR A 76 11.79 0.01 0.87
N ALA A 77 11.72 1.04 0.00
CA ALA A 77 12.30 2.36 0.27
C ALA A 77 11.57 3.11 1.40
N PHE A 78 10.25 2.94 1.51
CA PHE A 78 9.40 3.65 2.48
C PHE A 78 8.82 2.69 3.52
N ASN A 79 9.68 1.95 4.21
CA ASN A 79 9.29 0.98 5.23
C ASN A 79 8.61 1.66 6.45
N ILE A 80 7.28 1.79 6.37
CA ILE A 80 6.45 2.45 7.38
C ILE A 80 6.58 1.77 8.74
N THR A 81 6.62 0.43 8.78
CA THR A 81 6.78 -0.33 10.03
C THR A 81 8.07 0.06 10.76
N LYS A 82 9.19 0.15 10.03
CA LYS A 82 10.47 0.57 10.60
C LYS A 82 10.43 2.03 11.08
N ILE A 83 9.82 2.92 10.30
CA ILE A 83 9.69 4.34 10.65
C ILE A 83 8.89 4.50 11.96
N LEU A 84 7.74 3.84 12.08
CA LEU A 84 6.91 3.90 13.28
C LEU A 84 7.59 3.24 14.48
N LYS A 85 8.24 2.08 14.29
CA LYS A 85 8.97 1.40 15.35
C LYS A 85 10.11 2.26 15.91
N ASN A 86 10.83 2.99 15.06
CA ASN A 86 11.88 3.92 15.48
C ASN A 86 11.35 5.11 16.30
N ALA A 87 10.07 5.44 16.13
CA ALA A 87 9.36 6.43 16.94
C ALA A 87 8.66 5.80 18.17
N SER A 88 8.99 4.55 18.52
CA SER A 88 8.36 3.79 19.60
C SER A 88 6.85 3.57 19.42
N ILE A 89 6.37 3.61 18.17
CA ILE A 89 4.98 3.34 17.81
C ILE A 89 4.93 1.93 17.23
N VAL A 90 4.36 1.00 17.99
CA VAL A 90 4.20 -0.41 17.63
C VAL A 90 2.76 -0.84 17.89
N PRO A 91 2.20 -1.80 17.15
CA PRO A 91 0.84 -2.28 17.40
C PRO A 91 0.65 -2.68 18.86
N HIS A 92 -0.43 -2.23 19.48
CA HIS A 92 -0.75 -2.49 20.88
C HIS A 92 -2.27 -2.64 21.06
N ALA A 93 -2.69 -3.46 22.02
CA ALA A 93 -4.10 -3.77 22.24
C ALA A 93 -4.92 -2.56 22.74
N THR A 94 -4.34 -1.75 23.62
CA THR A 94 -5.04 -0.64 24.29
C THR A 94 -4.35 0.73 24.20
N GLN A 95 -3.06 0.80 23.87
CA GLN A 95 -2.34 2.06 23.74
C GLN A 95 -2.86 2.75 22.49
N THR A 96 -3.18 4.03 22.63
CA THR A 96 -3.63 4.87 21.53
C THR A 96 -2.57 5.91 21.19
N TRP A 97 -2.67 6.43 19.97
CA TRP A 97 -1.81 7.50 19.46
C TRP A 97 -2.71 8.58 18.86
N ASN A 98 -2.28 9.83 18.98
CA ASN A 98 -2.92 10.92 18.26
C ASN A 98 -2.52 10.88 16.79
N TYR A 99 -3.32 11.52 15.94
CA TYR A 99 -3.02 11.65 14.51
C TYR A 99 -1.61 12.21 14.25
N SER A 100 -1.21 13.24 15.01
CA SER A 100 0.11 13.87 14.90
C SER A 100 1.26 12.91 15.20
N ASP A 101 1.06 11.99 16.15
CA ASP A 101 2.09 11.06 16.61
C ASP A 101 2.45 10.07 15.50
N ILE A 102 1.47 9.68 14.67
CA ILE A 102 1.69 8.81 13.50
C ILE A 102 2.24 9.61 12.32
N VAL A 103 1.70 10.80 12.04
CA VAL A 103 2.03 11.59 10.85
C VAL A 103 3.43 12.21 10.93
N ALA A 104 3.85 12.71 12.08
CA ALA A 104 5.13 13.40 12.24
C ALA A 104 6.36 12.55 11.88
N PRO A 105 6.54 11.31 12.39
CA PRO A 105 7.69 10.49 12.04
C PRO A 105 7.68 10.07 10.56
N ILE A 106 6.52 9.74 10.00
CA ILE A 106 6.39 9.40 8.57
C ILE A 106 6.75 10.60 7.71
N LYS A 107 6.25 11.81 8.02
CA LYS A 107 6.59 13.03 7.29
C LYS A 107 8.06 13.37 7.39
N THR A 108 8.67 13.17 8.55
CA THR A 108 10.09 13.44 8.78
C THR A 108 10.98 12.53 7.93
N ALA A 109 10.65 11.24 7.88
CA ALA A 109 11.40 10.23 7.14
C ALA A 109 11.19 10.31 5.62
N THR A 110 9.95 10.55 5.17
CA THR A 110 9.58 10.46 3.74
C THR A 110 9.55 11.82 3.03
N LYS A 111 9.64 12.92 3.79
CA LYS A 111 9.43 14.32 3.34
C LYS A 111 8.06 14.57 2.72
N ARG A 112 7.08 13.71 2.99
CA ARG A 112 5.71 13.76 2.46
C ARG A 112 4.72 13.67 3.60
N THR A 113 3.62 14.41 3.52
CA THR A 113 2.52 14.23 4.48
C THR A 113 1.73 12.97 4.07
N PRO A 114 1.69 11.90 4.90
CA PRO A 114 0.88 10.74 4.59
C PRO A 114 -0.61 11.04 4.76
N LEU A 115 -1.44 10.33 3.99
CA LEU A 115 -2.86 10.16 4.33
C LEU A 115 -2.99 8.89 5.20
N LEU A 116 -3.71 9.02 6.32
CA LEU A 116 -4.06 7.88 7.15
C LEU A 116 -5.50 7.47 6.86
N ARG A 117 -5.72 6.17 6.64
CA ARG A 117 -7.07 5.59 6.55
C ARG A 117 -7.27 4.68 7.75
N CYS A 118 -8.36 4.91 8.47
CA CYS A 118 -8.68 4.18 9.68
C CYS A 118 -9.96 3.36 9.52
N LYS A 119 -10.08 2.28 10.28
CA LYS A 119 -11.30 1.47 10.42
C LYS A 119 -11.79 1.53 11.86
N TYR A 120 -13.09 1.77 12.02
CA TYR A 120 -13.72 1.72 13.34
C TYR A 120 -14.07 0.27 13.70
N ASP A 121 -13.52 -0.23 14.82
CA ASP A 121 -13.90 -1.52 15.36
C ASP A 121 -15.09 -1.36 16.31
N LYS A 122 -16.24 -1.88 15.89
CA LYS A 122 -17.49 -1.84 16.67
C LYS A 122 -17.41 -2.66 17.97
N LYS A 123 -16.51 -3.64 18.08
CA LYS A 123 -16.41 -4.46 19.29
C LYS A 123 -15.66 -3.73 20.40
N THR A 124 -14.50 -3.18 20.06
CA THR A 124 -13.64 -2.46 21.01
C THR A 124 -13.98 -0.97 21.14
N GLN A 125 -14.81 -0.44 20.22
CA GLN A 125 -15.09 0.99 20.08
C GLN A 125 -13.82 1.82 19.78
N LEU A 126 -12.78 1.19 19.22
CA LEU A 126 -11.52 1.84 18.87
C LEU A 126 -11.45 2.18 17.38
N LEU A 127 -10.77 3.29 17.08
CA LEU A 127 -10.38 3.65 15.73
C LEU A 127 -8.99 3.07 15.43
N LEU A 128 -8.92 2.10 14.52
CA LEU A 128 -7.69 1.40 14.16
C LEU A 128 -7.07 2.02 12.92
N LEU A 129 -5.76 2.30 12.95
CA LEU A 129 -5.01 2.63 11.74
C LEU A 129 -5.01 1.42 10.80
N HIS A 130 -5.51 1.60 9.58
CA HIS A 130 -5.69 0.51 8.61
C HIS A 130 -4.74 0.65 7.41
N GLU A 131 -4.61 1.84 6.83
CA GLU A 131 -3.69 2.09 5.72
C GLU A 131 -2.93 3.40 5.92
N VAL A 132 -1.68 3.42 5.45
CA VAL A 132 -0.86 4.63 5.27
C VAL A 132 -0.64 4.82 3.78
N VAL A 133 -1.07 5.96 3.25
CA VAL A 133 -0.97 6.29 1.83
C VAL A 133 0.07 7.39 1.64
N LEU A 134 1.02 7.14 0.75
CA LEU A 134 2.04 8.10 0.32
C LEU A 134 1.78 8.49 -1.15
N CYS A 135 1.85 9.80 -1.44
CA CYS A 135 1.67 10.35 -2.79
C CYS A 135 3.04 10.61 -3.45
N PHE A 136 3.13 10.33 -4.76
CA PHE A 136 4.34 10.45 -5.57
C PHE A 136 4.05 11.12 -6.90
#